data_AF-A0A6A4P6C6-F1
#
_entry.id   AF-A0A6A4P6C6-F1
#
_cell.length_a   1.000
_cell.length_b   1.000
_cell.length_c   1.000
_cell.angle_alpha   90.00
_cell.angle_beta   90.00
_cell.angle_gamma   90.00
#
_symmetry.space_group_name_H-M   'P 1'
#
loop_
_entity.id
_entity.type
_entity.pdbx_description
1 polymer ?
#
loop_
_entity_poly.entity_id
_entity_poly.type
_entity_poly.pdbx_seq_one_letter_code
_entity_poly.pdbx_strand_id
1 'polypeptide(L)'
;MMVQMEGQKQAVAVQIQVVLLIMFVIASPTLGCKPADGSGCKDCIVNQMKNDCPSCMPTLHCMARCLWGGNSRSNCINNCNCNTAYPTLSDCKRCMSKCKCSCFN
;
A
#
# COMPACT_ATOMS: atom_id res chain seq x y z
N MET A 1 -20.19 13.17 53.07
CA MET A 1 -19.04 12.94 52.18
C MET A 1 -19.20 11.58 51.48
N MET A 2 -20.05 11.48 50.43
CA MET A 2 -20.19 10.23 49.65
C MET A 2 -20.42 10.47 48.14
N VAL A 3 -20.44 11.73 47.68
CA VAL A 3 -20.71 12.12 46.28
C VAL A 3 -19.45 12.70 45.63
N GLN A 4 -18.29 12.07 45.85
CA GLN A 4 -17.01 12.50 45.25
C GLN A 4 -16.15 11.30 44.82
N MET A 5 -16.33 10.12 45.43
CA MET A 5 -15.58 8.92 45.06
C MET A 5 -16.08 8.21 43.77
N GLU A 6 -17.31 8.49 43.32
CA GLU A 6 -17.90 7.83 42.14
C GLU A 6 -17.44 8.45 40.81
N GLY A 7 -17.23 9.78 40.78
CA GLY A 7 -16.82 10.50 39.58
C GLY A 7 -15.38 10.19 39.13
N GLN A 8 -14.46 10.00 40.09
CA GLN A 8 -13.07 9.65 39.80
C GLN A 8 -12.95 8.22 39.25
N LYS A 9 -13.74 7.27 39.78
CA LYS A 9 -13.72 5.86 39.37
C LYS A 9 -14.36 5.67 37.98
N GLN A 10 -15.43 6.43 37.69
CA GLN A 10 -16.01 6.50 36.35
C GLN A 10 -15.07 7.14 35.34
N ALA A 11 -14.39 8.24 35.69
CA ALA A 11 -13.43 8.89 34.80
C ALA A 11 -12.26 7.97 34.42
N VAL A 12 -11.71 7.23 35.37
CA VAL A 12 -10.61 6.26 35.10
C VAL A 12 -11.09 5.08 34.26
N ALA A 13 -12.31 4.57 34.51
CA ALA A 13 -12.88 3.49 33.70
C ALA A 13 -13.12 3.93 32.24
N VAL A 14 -13.60 5.14 32.03
CA VAL A 14 -13.79 5.74 30.69
C VAL A 14 -12.45 5.90 29.98
N GLN A 15 -11.42 6.38 30.68
CA GLN A 15 -10.07 6.54 30.11
C GLN A 15 -9.48 5.21 29.64
N ILE A 16 -9.62 4.15 30.45
CA ILE A 16 -9.14 2.80 30.10
C ILE A 16 -9.89 2.27 28.87
N GLN A 17 -11.20 2.49 28.80
CA GLN A 17 -12.03 2.06 27.67
C GLN A 17 -11.65 2.77 26.36
N VAL A 18 -11.33 4.07 26.42
CA VAL A 18 -10.85 4.85 25.27
C VAL A 18 -9.48 4.35 24.79
N VAL A 19 -8.55 4.06 25.71
CA VAL A 19 -7.22 3.53 25.36
C VAL A 19 -7.32 2.15 24.71
N LEU A 20 -8.20 1.28 25.20
CA LEU A 20 -8.45 -0.03 24.58
C LEU A 20 -9.03 0.08 23.17
N LEU A 21 -9.94 1.03 22.94
CA LEU A 21 -10.47 1.29 21.59
C LEU A 21 -9.37 1.77 20.64
N ILE A 22 -8.49 2.68 21.09
CA ILE A 22 -7.39 3.19 20.26
C ILE A 22 -6.41 2.07 19.88
N MET A 23 -6.04 1.19 20.82
CA MET A 23 -5.19 0.03 20.54
C MET A 23 -5.80 -0.90 19.48
N PHE A 24 -7.13 -1.05 19.48
CA PHE A 24 -7.84 -1.90 18.51
C PHE A 24 -7.81 -1.34 17.08
N VAL A 25 -7.81 -0.01 16.92
CA VAL A 25 -7.70 0.65 15.60
C VAL A 25 -6.30 0.45 14.99
N ILE A 26 -5.26 0.45 15.82
CA ILE A 26 -3.86 0.32 15.36
C ILE A 26 -3.53 -1.15 15.02
N ALA A 27 -4.25 -2.10 15.61
CA ALA A 27 -4.05 -3.54 15.42
C ALA A 27 -4.69 -4.11 14.14
N SER A 28 -5.05 -3.29 13.16
CA SER A 28 -5.59 -3.73 11.87
C SER A 28 -4.50 -3.75 10.78
N PRO A 29 -3.71 -4.84 10.64
CA PRO A 29 -2.82 -4.99 9.51
C PRO A 29 -3.63 -5.44 8.30
N THR A 30 -3.95 -4.51 7.40
CA THR A 30 -4.18 -4.89 6.00
C THR A 30 -3.40 -3.96 5.09
N LEU A 31 -2.23 -4.42 4.67
CA LEU A 31 -1.57 -3.90 3.47
C LEU A 31 -2.44 -4.32 2.27
N GLY A 32 -3.46 -3.53 1.95
CA GLY A 32 -4.32 -3.79 0.80
C GLY A 32 -5.05 -2.53 0.41
N CYS A 33 -4.88 -2.08 -0.83
CA CYS A 33 -5.62 -0.94 -1.38
C CYS A 33 -7.12 -1.17 -1.17
N LYS A 34 -7.80 -0.20 -0.56
CA LYS A 34 -9.26 -0.23 -0.35
C LYS A 34 -9.96 -0.48 -1.69
N PRO A 35 -10.94 -1.40 -1.79
CA PRO A 35 -11.64 -1.67 -3.04
C PRO A 35 -12.60 -0.51 -3.34
N ALA A 36 -12.09 0.56 -3.93
CA ALA A 36 -12.89 1.33 -4.88
C ALA A 36 -12.82 0.55 -6.18
N ASP A 37 -13.82 -0.30 -6.44
CA ASP A 37 -13.94 -1.15 -7.63
C ASP A 37 -12.57 -1.62 -8.16
N GLY A 38 -11.92 -2.55 -7.43
CA GLY A 38 -10.54 -2.98 -7.72
C GLY A 38 -10.29 -3.49 -9.14
N SER A 39 -11.35 -3.70 -9.93
CA SER A 39 -11.31 -3.87 -11.38
C SER A 39 -10.71 -2.63 -12.07
N GLY A 40 -11.14 -1.41 -11.78
CA GLY A 40 -10.73 -0.22 -12.53
C GLY A 40 -9.21 0.04 -12.51
N CYS A 41 -8.56 -0.12 -11.35
CA CYS A 41 -7.10 0.02 -11.26
C CYS A 41 -6.38 -1.15 -11.92
N LYS A 42 -6.84 -2.39 -11.68
CA LYS A 42 -6.26 -3.59 -12.31
C LYS A 42 -6.37 -3.53 -13.83
N ASP A 43 -7.56 -3.22 -14.35
CA ASP A 43 -7.85 -3.05 -15.78
C ASP A 43 -7.05 -1.90 -16.37
N CYS A 44 -6.92 -0.76 -15.67
CA CYS A 44 -6.02 0.32 -16.11
C CYS A 44 -4.59 -0.18 -16.25
N ILE A 45 -4.04 -0.84 -15.22
CA ILE A 45 -2.65 -1.32 -15.25
C ILE A 45 -2.45 -2.32 -16.39
N VAL A 46 -3.37 -3.29 -16.53
CA VAL A 46 -3.32 -4.30 -17.60
C VAL A 46 -3.41 -3.64 -18.97
N ASN A 47 -4.34 -2.71 -19.16
CA ASN A 47 -4.53 -2.01 -20.42
C ASN A 47 -3.35 -1.09 -20.76
N GLN A 48 -2.83 -0.35 -19.78
CA GLN A 48 -1.69 0.55 -19.91
C GLN A 48 -0.41 -0.24 -20.22
N MET A 49 -0.20 -1.40 -19.59
CA MET A 49 0.90 -2.30 -19.92
C MET A 49 0.75 -2.88 -21.33
N LYS A 50 -0.46 -3.27 -21.75
CA LYS A 50 -0.65 -3.93 -23.04
C LYS A 50 -0.57 -2.98 -24.23
N ASN A 51 -1.13 -1.77 -24.10
CA ASN A 51 -1.32 -0.87 -25.25
C ASN A 51 -0.33 0.30 -25.30
N ASP A 52 -0.06 0.93 -24.16
CA ASP A 52 0.79 2.12 -24.15
C ASP A 52 2.25 1.81 -23.80
N CYS A 53 2.50 0.86 -22.89
CA CYS A 53 3.83 0.55 -22.38
C CYS A 53 4.16 -0.95 -22.32
N PRO A 54 4.07 -1.66 -23.45
CA PRO A 54 4.38 -3.11 -23.54
C PRO A 54 5.81 -3.42 -23.12
N SER A 55 6.76 -2.54 -23.43
CA SER A 55 8.17 -2.71 -23.06
C SER A 55 8.41 -2.67 -21.54
N CYS A 56 7.45 -2.19 -20.75
CA CYS A 56 7.55 -2.16 -19.29
C CYS A 56 7.07 -3.44 -18.61
N MET A 57 6.34 -4.32 -19.31
CA MET A 57 5.87 -5.59 -18.76
C MET A 57 6.99 -6.44 -18.13
N PRO A 58 8.12 -6.73 -18.79
CA PRO A 58 9.16 -7.59 -18.21
C PRO A 58 9.74 -7.00 -16.92
N THR A 59 10.04 -5.70 -16.91
CA THR A 59 10.60 -5.00 -15.75
C THR A 59 9.62 -4.94 -14.58
N LEU A 60 8.35 -4.62 -14.85
CA LEU A 60 7.31 -4.56 -13.82
C LEU A 60 6.98 -5.95 -13.28
N HIS A 61 7.00 -6.98 -14.12
CA HIS A 61 6.79 -8.36 -13.70
C HIS A 61 7.98 -8.90 -12.87
N CYS A 62 9.21 -8.52 -13.21
CA CYS A 62 10.38 -8.81 -12.38
C CYS A 62 10.24 -8.17 -11.00
N MET A 63 9.88 -6.89 -10.94
CA MET A 63 9.65 -6.17 -9.68
C MET A 63 8.58 -6.83 -8.83
N ALA A 64 7.44 -7.16 -9.42
CA ALA A 64 6.33 -7.81 -8.73
C ALA A 64 6.77 -9.14 -8.11
N ARG A 65 7.44 -10.01 -8.89
CA ARG A 65 7.96 -11.29 -8.40
C ARG A 65 9.00 -11.12 -7.31
N CYS A 66 9.93 -10.17 -7.47
CA CYS A 66 10.99 -9.93 -6.49
C CYS A 66 10.41 -9.47 -5.14
N LEU A 67 9.45 -8.53 -5.17
CA LEU A 67 8.78 -8.03 -3.97
C LEU A 67 7.88 -9.09 -3.33
N TRP A 68 7.14 -9.87 -4.12
CA TRP A 68 6.37 -11.01 -3.60
C TRP A 68 7.26 -12.08 -2.98
N GLY A 69 8.51 -12.21 -3.42
CA GLY A 69 9.52 -13.06 -2.80
C GLY A 69 10.10 -12.54 -1.49
N GLY A 70 9.61 -11.42 -0.96
CA GLY A 70 10.05 -10.85 0.33
C GLY A 70 11.37 -10.08 0.28
N ASN A 71 11.89 -9.79 -0.91
CA ASN A 71 13.11 -8.99 -1.05
C ASN A 71 12.87 -7.51 -0.73
N SER A 72 13.92 -6.83 -0.29
CA SER A 72 13.88 -5.38 -0.12
C SER A 72 13.72 -4.66 -1.46
N ARG A 73 13.05 -3.50 -1.43
CA ARG A 73 12.82 -2.68 -2.64
C ARG A 73 14.12 -2.32 -3.37
N SER A 74 15.17 -1.95 -2.63
CA SER A 74 16.47 -1.63 -3.22
C SER A 74 17.09 -2.83 -3.92
N ASN A 75 16.98 -4.03 -3.35
CA ASN A 75 17.44 -5.26 -3.97
C ASN A 75 16.68 -5.54 -5.28
N CYS A 76 15.35 -5.39 -5.27
CA CYS A 76 14.54 -5.56 -6.46
C CYS A 76 14.82 -4.54 -7.56
N ILE A 77 15.10 -3.28 -7.19
CA ILE A 77 15.55 -2.26 -8.14
C ILE A 77 16.85 -2.70 -8.79
N ASN A 78 17.87 -3.08 -8.03
CA ASN A 78 19.15 -3.49 -8.59
C ASN A 78 19.05 -4.76 -9.45
N ASN A 79 18.21 -5.71 -9.05
CA ASN A 79 18.03 -6.98 -9.75
C ASN A 79 17.21 -6.85 -11.06
N CYS A 80 16.20 -5.98 -11.06
CA CYS A 80 15.26 -5.84 -12.18
C CYS A 80 15.55 -4.65 -13.09
N ASN A 81 16.30 -3.65 -12.62
CA ASN A 81 16.69 -2.51 -13.43
C ASN A 81 17.95 -2.86 -14.22
N CYS A 82 17.77 -3.55 -15.35
CA CYS A 82 18.84 -3.75 -16.33
C CYS A 82 19.19 -2.37 -16.93
N ASN A 83 20.08 -1.63 -16.26
CA ASN A 83 20.52 -0.25 -16.57
C ASN A 83 21.09 -0.06 -18.00
N THR A 84 21.18 -1.14 -18.79
CA THR A 84 21.67 -1.14 -20.18
C THR A 84 20.56 -1.27 -21.22
N ALA A 85 19.29 -1.45 -20.83
CA ALA A 85 18.16 -1.61 -21.76
C ALA A 85 17.09 -0.54 -21.56
N TYR A 86 16.69 0.11 -22.65
CA TYR A 86 15.50 0.97 -22.70
C TYR A 86 14.22 0.11 -22.76
N PRO A 87 13.12 0.47 -22.08
CA PRO A 87 12.92 1.62 -21.18
C PRO A 87 13.44 1.39 -19.75
N THR A 88 13.89 2.47 -19.10
CA THR A 88 14.33 2.40 -17.71
C THR A 88 13.16 2.19 -16.75
N LEU A 89 13.44 1.79 -15.50
CA LEU A 89 12.40 1.71 -14.47
C LEU A 89 11.69 3.06 -14.25
N SER A 90 12.40 4.17 -14.40
CA SER A 90 11.84 5.52 -14.31
C SER A 90 10.88 5.83 -15.44
N ASP A 91 11.21 5.42 -16.67
CA ASP A 91 10.31 5.54 -17.83
C ASP A 91 9.03 4.73 -17.61
N CYS A 92 9.16 3.50 -17.09
CA CYS A 92 8.02 2.66 -16.79
C CYS A 92 7.14 3.24 -15.69
N LYS A 93 7.73 3.81 -14.63
CA LYS A 93 6.97 4.52 -13.59
C LYS A 93 6.24 5.72 -14.18
N ARG A 94 6.89 6.52 -15.03
CA ARG A 94 6.27 7.68 -15.69
C ARG A 94 5.14 7.25 -16.60
N CYS A 95 5.25 6.13 -17.29
CA CYS A 95 4.15 5.63 -18.10
C CYS A 95 2.96 5.16 -17.26
N MET A 96 3.23 4.38 -16.21
CA MET A 96 2.19 3.83 -15.34
C MET A 96 1.49 4.90 -14.50
N SER A 97 2.05 6.11 -14.33
CA SER A 97 1.42 7.19 -13.57
C SER A 97 0.11 7.70 -14.19
N LYS A 98 -0.15 7.38 -15.46
CA LYS A 98 -1.46 7.57 -16.11
C LYS A 98 -2.56 6.80 -15.39
N CYS A 99 -2.24 5.63 -14.82
CA CYS A 99 -3.13 4.93 -13.91
C CYS A 99 -3.08 5.59 -12.53
N LYS A 100 -4.09 6.42 -12.22
CA LYS A 100 -4.28 7.06 -10.92
C LYS A 100 -4.81 6.06 -9.89
N CYS A 101 -4.02 5.04 -9.57
CA CYS A 101 -4.33 4.10 -8.51
C CYS A 101 -3.94 4.72 -7.16
N SER A 102 -4.93 5.21 -6.42
CA SER A 102 -4.74 5.65 -5.03
C SER A 102 -5.04 4.49 -4.07
N CYS A 103 -4.03 4.00 -3.37
CA CYS A 103 -4.23 3.13 -2.22
C CYS A 103 -4.43 4.05 -1.01
N PHE A 104 -5.68 4.38 -0.71
CA PHE A 104 -6.02 5.12 0.51
C PHE A 104 -5.83 4.20 1.73
N ASN A 105 -5.08 4.71 2.70
CA ASN A 105 -4.86 4.14 4.03
C ASN A 105 -6.12 4.25 4.89
#